data_AF-A0A6A6G4E5-F1
#
_entry.id   AF-A0A6A6G4E5-F1
#
_cell.length_a   1.000
_cell.length_b   1.000
_cell.length_c   1.000
_cell.angle_alpha   90.00
_cell.angle_beta   90.00
_cell.angle_gamma   90.00
#
_symmetry.space_group_name_H-M   'P 1'
#
loop_
_entity.id
_entity.type
_entity.pdbx_description
1 polymer ?
#
loop_
_entity_poly.entity_id
_entity_poly.type
_entity_poly.pdbx_seq_one_letter_code
_entity_poly.pdbx_strand_id
1 'polypeptide(L)'
;MGGIDVRPQEPFNKDVCVKYLERMLIATSPWQTWALSVRAIYRWDDPIKTARWAAVWFLIWYFDYVMTFVLSWMAFIVLQNRFYPKRAEALQQSEERSWGDGYQTATRLNELINRHGSGNWAEPLIEEAGPLLQMQLSDLADFLEILSNFYDWKDPYRTWSTLFWFACAITVGILLPTGWSWKIISMFVLLAFFLSRPIASRHPQYRHVVNALMWIFWEIPTDAEWSFSYLRSK
;
A
#
# COMPACT_ATOMS: atom_id res chain seq x y z
N MET A 1 -7.05 16.03 -6.85
CA MET A 1 -7.77 15.36 -7.94
C MET A 1 -6.74 14.70 -8.82
N GLY A 2 -6.75 13.35 -8.86
CA GLY A 2 -5.84 12.52 -9.65
C GLY A 2 -5.74 12.98 -11.10
N GLY A 3 -4.54 12.87 -11.68
CA GLY A 3 -4.31 13.23 -13.07
C GLY A 3 -5.10 12.33 -14.03
N ILE A 4 -5.51 12.90 -15.17
CA ILE A 4 -6.03 12.11 -16.30
C ILE A 4 -4.81 11.49 -16.98
N ASP A 5 -4.82 10.17 -17.15
CA ASP A 5 -3.79 9.49 -17.92
C ASP A 5 -4.01 9.76 -19.41
N VAL A 6 -3.13 10.58 -19.99
CA VAL A 6 -3.17 10.94 -21.41
C VAL A 6 -2.57 9.83 -22.29
N ARG A 7 -1.90 8.83 -21.69
CA ARG A 7 -1.31 7.72 -22.46
C ARG A 7 -2.31 6.59 -22.64
N PRO A 8 -2.51 6.08 -23.87
CA PRO A 8 -3.28 4.86 -24.10
C PRO A 8 -2.63 3.67 -23.38
N GLN A 9 -3.40 2.63 -23.08
CA GLN A 9 -2.89 1.38 -22.49
C GLN A 9 -1.72 0.86 -23.33
N GLU A 10 -0.53 0.81 -22.74
CA GLU A 10 0.66 0.30 -23.42
C GLU A 10 0.50 -1.20 -23.70
N PRO A 11 0.91 -1.69 -24.88
CA PRO A 11 0.93 -3.12 -25.16
C PRO A 11 1.82 -3.84 -24.15
N PHE A 12 1.55 -5.14 -23.94
CA PHE A 12 2.33 -5.93 -23.00
C PHE A 12 3.83 -5.82 -23.31
N ASN A 13 4.62 -5.40 -22.32
CA ASN A 13 6.06 -5.31 -22.42
C ASN A 13 6.68 -5.98 -21.18
N LYS A 14 7.48 -7.00 -21.44
CA LYS A 14 8.18 -7.78 -20.41
C LYS A 14 9.07 -6.90 -19.55
N ASP A 15 9.81 -5.97 -20.14
CA ASP A 15 10.71 -5.07 -19.41
C ASP A 15 9.93 -4.11 -18.50
N VAL A 16 8.76 -3.67 -18.94
CA VAL A 16 7.85 -2.82 -18.14
C VAL A 16 7.26 -3.61 -16.97
N CYS A 17 6.88 -4.87 -17.17
CA CYS A 17 6.44 -5.76 -16.09
C CYS A 17 7.54 -6.00 -15.06
N VAL A 18 8.78 -6.25 -15.51
CA VAL A 18 9.93 -6.41 -14.63
C VAL A 18 10.12 -5.16 -13.79
N LYS A 19 10.05 -3.97 -14.40
CA LYS A 19 10.15 -2.70 -13.68
C LYS A 19 9.05 -2.52 -12.62
N TYR A 20 7.80 -2.89 -12.90
CA TYR A 20 6.73 -2.86 -11.89
C TYR A 20 6.96 -3.88 -10.77
N LEU A 21 7.48 -5.07 -11.08
CA LEU A 21 7.86 -6.05 -10.08
C LEU A 21 9.01 -5.56 -9.20
N GLU A 22 10.03 -4.91 -9.77
CA GLU A 22 11.12 -4.29 -9.03
C GLU A 22 10.58 -3.23 -8.06
N ARG A 23 9.72 -2.32 -8.54
CA ARG A 23 9.04 -1.31 -7.69
C ARG A 23 8.24 -1.97 -6.57
N MET A 24 7.44 -2.98 -6.90
CA MET A 24 6.62 -3.71 -5.94
C MET A 24 7.48 -4.39 -4.88
N LEU A 25 8.60 -5.04 -5.25
CA LEU A 25 9.51 -5.70 -4.32
C LEU A 25 10.15 -4.72 -3.35
N ILE A 26 10.63 -3.58 -3.85
CA ILE A 26 11.20 -2.51 -3.02
C ILE A 26 10.14 -2.00 -2.04
N ALA A 27 8.94 -1.68 -2.53
CA ALA A 27 7.84 -1.18 -1.70
C ALA A 27 7.28 -2.24 -0.74
N THR A 28 7.45 -3.54 -1.02
CA THR A 28 7.04 -4.65 -0.13
C THR A 28 8.03 -4.87 1.01
N SER A 29 9.25 -4.33 0.94
CA SER A 29 10.30 -4.58 1.91
C SER A 29 9.89 -4.34 3.38
N PRO A 30 9.24 -3.21 3.74
CA PRO A 30 8.76 -2.99 5.12
C PRO A 30 7.72 -4.03 5.56
N TRP A 31 6.90 -4.53 4.63
CA TRP A 31 5.89 -5.56 4.89
C TRP A 31 6.50 -6.91 5.23
N GLN A 32 7.67 -7.23 4.68
CA GLN A 32 8.39 -8.47 5.01
C GLN A 32 8.88 -8.44 6.46
N THR A 33 9.47 -7.33 6.91
CA THR A 33 9.91 -7.18 8.31
C THR A 33 8.73 -7.20 9.27
N TRP A 34 7.61 -6.57 8.89
CA TRP A 34 6.36 -6.65 9.64
C TRP A 34 5.83 -8.09 9.72
N ALA A 35 5.82 -8.85 8.62
CA ALA A 35 5.38 -10.24 8.59
C ALA A 35 6.26 -11.14 9.48
N LEU A 36 7.57 -10.90 9.52
CA LEU A 36 8.47 -11.58 10.47
C LEU A 36 8.16 -11.23 11.92
N SER A 37 7.78 -9.98 12.19
CA SER A 37 7.35 -9.55 13.53
C SER A 37 6.04 -10.22 13.96
N VAL A 38 5.05 -10.30 13.05
CA VAL A 38 3.81 -11.04 13.27
C VAL A 38 4.08 -12.54 13.48
N ARG A 39 5.07 -13.09 12.75
CA ARG A 39 5.51 -14.47 12.91
C ARG A 39 6.00 -14.76 14.32
N ALA A 40 6.79 -13.86 14.91
CA ALA A 40 7.26 -14.02 16.29
C ALA A 40 6.10 -14.01 17.30
N ILE A 41 5.04 -13.22 17.03
CA ILE A 41 3.85 -13.15 17.89
C ILE A 41 3.06 -14.46 17.84
N TYR A 42 2.74 -15.00 16.66
CA TYR A 42 1.96 -16.25 16.60
C TYR A 42 2.75 -17.45 17.13
N ARG A 43 4.08 -17.43 17.04
CA ARG A 43 4.96 -18.47 17.58
C ARG A 43 5.17 -18.38 19.09
N TRP A 44 4.66 -17.33 19.73
CA TRP A 44 4.85 -17.07 21.16
C TRP A 44 6.33 -16.95 21.56
N ASP A 45 7.19 -16.42 20.69
CA ASP A 45 8.63 -16.29 20.96
C ASP A 45 8.89 -15.44 22.23
N ASP A 46 8.04 -14.44 22.48
CA ASP A 46 7.95 -13.71 23.75
C ASP A 46 6.52 -13.84 24.32
N PRO A 47 6.30 -14.69 25.33
CA PRO A 47 4.95 -15.03 25.80
C PRO A 47 4.27 -13.85 26.50
N ILE A 48 5.01 -12.97 27.16
CA ILE A 48 4.43 -11.82 27.87
C ILE A 48 3.93 -10.79 26.87
N LYS A 49 4.74 -10.48 25.84
CA LYS A 49 4.31 -9.56 24.78
C LYS A 49 3.12 -10.12 24.01
N THR A 50 3.15 -11.40 23.67
CA THR A 50 2.07 -12.07 22.95
C THR A 50 0.77 -12.06 23.76
N ALA A 51 0.84 -12.37 25.07
CA ALA A 51 -0.32 -12.32 25.96
C ALA A 51 -0.92 -10.90 26.07
N ARG A 52 -0.09 -9.85 26.15
CA ARG A 52 -0.55 -8.45 26.15
C ARG A 52 -1.29 -8.11 24.86
N TRP A 53 -0.72 -8.48 23.71
CA TRP A 53 -1.36 -8.27 22.41
C TRP A 53 -2.67 -9.04 22.27
N ALA A 54 -2.70 -10.30 22.72
CA ALA A 54 -3.91 -11.11 22.74
C ALA A 54 -4.99 -10.48 23.64
N ALA A 55 -4.64 -10.01 24.85
CA ALA A 55 -5.58 -9.36 25.76
C ALA A 55 -6.16 -8.07 25.16
N VAL A 56 -5.32 -7.23 24.56
CA VAL A 56 -5.76 -6.03 23.83
C VAL A 56 -6.71 -6.41 22.71
N TRP A 57 -6.36 -7.41 21.91
CA TRP A 57 -7.18 -7.87 20.79
C TRP A 57 -8.54 -8.42 21.25
N PHE A 58 -8.57 -9.25 22.30
CA PHE A 58 -9.82 -9.77 22.86
C PHE A 58 -10.71 -8.66 23.43
N LEU A 59 -10.12 -7.63 24.03
CA LEU A 59 -10.86 -6.47 24.54
C LEU A 59 -11.49 -5.68 23.38
N ILE A 60 -10.71 -5.38 22.33
CA ILE A 60 -11.20 -4.66 21.14
C ILE A 60 -12.31 -5.46 20.45
N TRP A 61 -12.12 -6.77 20.34
CA TRP A 61 -13.11 -7.67 19.76
C TRP A 61 -14.40 -7.71 20.59
N TYR A 62 -14.28 -7.78 21.92
CA TYR A 62 -15.44 -7.79 22.83
C TYR A 62 -16.28 -6.51 22.73
N PHE A 63 -15.65 -5.35 22.53
CA PHE A 63 -16.34 -4.08 22.36
C PHE A 63 -16.68 -3.74 20.90
N ASP A 64 -16.44 -4.66 19.95
CA ASP A 64 -16.70 -4.45 18.53
C ASP A 64 -15.99 -3.19 17.94
N TYR A 65 -14.86 -2.75 18.50
CA TYR A 65 -14.12 -1.56 18.01
C TYR A 65 -13.01 -1.91 17.02
N VAL A 66 -13.09 -3.06 16.35
CA VAL A 66 -12.03 -3.57 15.46
C VAL A 66 -11.64 -2.54 14.40
N MET A 67 -12.62 -1.91 13.75
CA MET A 67 -12.36 -0.96 12.65
C MET A 67 -11.74 0.35 13.16
N THR A 68 -12.30 0.88 14.24
CA THR A 68 -11.77 2.08 14.91
C THR A 68 -10.34 1.84 15.38
N PHE A 69 -10.05 0.64 15.90
CA PHE A 69 -8.70 0.26 16.31
C PHE A 69 -7.73 0.20 15.13
N VAL A 70 -8.09 -0.40 14.00
CA VAL A 70 -7.21 -0.46 12.82
C VAL A 70 -6.84 0.94 12.33
N LEU A 71 -7.82 1.83 12.16
CA LEU A 71 -7.56 3.21 11.74
C LEU A 71 -6.73 3.99 12.77
N SER A 72 -7.03 3.81 14.06
CA SER A 72 -6.28 4.44 15.14
C SER A 72 -4.84 3.94 15.20
N TRP A 73 -4.62 2.64 14.97
CA TRP A 73 -3.30 2.04 14.92
C TRP A 73 -2.50 2.59 13.73
N MET A 74 -3.11 2.69 12.55
CA MET A 74 -2.48 3.30 11.37
C MET A 74 -2.08 4.76 11.64
N ALA A 75 -2.99 5.58 12.20
CA ALA A 75 -2.67 6.96 12.55
C ALA A 75 -1.56 7.03 13.62
N PHE A 76 -1.61 6.14 14.62
CA PHE A 76 -0.63 6.08 15.69
C PHE A 76 0.77 5.74 15.19
N ILE A 77 0.95 4.74 14.31
CA ILE A 77 2.28 4.38 13.81
C ILE A 77 2.91 5.52 13.01
N VAL A 78 2.12 6.26 12.23
CA VAL A 78 2.60 7.39 11.41
C VAL A 78 2.95 8.59 12.29
N LEU A 79 2.12 8.92 13.28
CA LEU A 79 2.41 9.97 14.26
C LEU A 79 3.61 9.60 15.13
N GLN A 80 3.72 8.35 15.55
CA GLN A 80 4.85 7.86 16.31
C GLN A 80 6.15 7.96 15.51
N ASN A 81 6.13 7.60 14.22
CA ASN A 81 7.26 7.76 13.32
C ASN A 81 7.71 9.23 13.27
N ARG A 82 6.76 10.17 13.20
CA ARG A 82 7.04 11.60 13.16
C ARG A 82 7.63 12.17 14.44
N PHE A 83 7.07 11.82 15.61
CA PHE A 83 7.43 12.44 16.89
C PHE A 83 8.56 11.73 17.64
N TYR A 84 8.83 10.45 17.36
CA TYR A 84 9.88 9.68 18.00
C TYR A 84 10.92 9.19 16.97
N PRO A 85 11.75 10.12 16.44
CA PRO A 85 12.71 9.81 15.40
C PRO A 85 13.75 8.77 15.83
N LYS A 86 14.02 8.57 17.14
CA LYS A 86 14.96 7.51 17.59
C LYS A 86 14.47 6.09 17.28
N ARG A 87 13.15 5.88 17.22
CA ARG A 87 12.55 4.60 16.78
C ARG A 87 12.47 4.56 15.25
N ALA A 88 12.24 5.71 14.61
CA ALA A 88 12.32 5.87 13.16
C ALA A 88 13.73 5.63 12.62
N GLU A 89 14.80 6.05 13.29
CA GLU A 89 16.21 5.84 12.92
C GLU A 89 16.61 4.37 13.09
N ALA A 90 16.16 3.72 14.17
CA ALA A 90 16.37 2.28 14.36
C ALA A 90 15.59 1.45 13.32
N LEU A 91 14.38 1.90 12.97
CA LEU A 91 13.61 1.32 11.87
C LEU A 91 14.22 1.67 10.51
N GLN A 92 14.74 2.87 10.30
CA GLN A 92 15.44 3.32 9.09
C GLN A 92 16.74 2.56 8.89
N GLN A 93 17.48 2.22 9.95
CA GLN A 93 18.64 1.34 9.81
C GLN A 93 18.25 -0.09 9.45
N SER A 94 17.08 -0.58 9.92
CA SER A 94 16.53 -1.83 9.42
C SER A 94 15.94 -1.69 8.01
N GLU A 95 15.48 -0.48 7.66
CA GLU A 95 14.83 -0.13 6.40
C GLU A 95 15.85 0.07 5.29
N GLU A 96 16.96 0.78 5.51
CA GLU A 96 18.12 0.87 4.63
C GLU A 96 18.71 -0.52 4.35
N ARG A 97 18.78 -1.38 5.37
CA ARG A 97 19.16 -2.79 5.18
C ARG A 97 18.13 -3.54 4.35
N SER A 98 16.84 -3.30 4.59
CA SER A 98 15.73 -3.92 3.85
C SER A 98 15.60 -3.39 2.42
N TRP A 99 15.88 -2.11 2.18
CA TRP A 99 15.95 -1.46 0.88
C TRP A 99 17.15 -1.99 0.11
N GLY A 100 18.29 -2.20 0.79
CA GLY A 100 19.43 -2.92 0.24
C GLY A 100 19.07 -4.35 -0.16
N ASP A 101 18.34 -5.09 0.67
CA ASP A 101 17.91 -6.47 0.41
C ASP A 101 16.83 -6.56 -0.68
N GLY A 102 15.87 -5.64 -0.68
CA GLY A 102 14.83 -5.47 -1.70
C GLY A 102 15.41 -5.07 -3.05
N TYR A 103 16.39 -4.17 -3.07
CA TYR A 103 17.14 -3.80 -4.27
C TYR A 103 18.02 -4.96 -4.78
N GLN A 104 18.68 -5.70 -3.89
CA GLN A 104 19.43 -6.92 -4.26
C GLN A 104 18.50 -8.02 -4.79
N THR A 105 17.32 -8.16 -4.20
CA THR A 105 16.31 -9.13 -4.63
C THR A 105 15.70 -8.73 -5.97
N ALA A 106 15.44 -7.43 -6.19
CA ALA A 106 14.98 -6.88 -7.44
C ALA A 106 16.01 -7.06 -8.58
N THR A 107 17.28 -6.75 -8.32
CA THR A 107 18.37 -6.96 -9.30
C THR A 107 18.59 -8.44 -9.60
N ARG A 108 18.55 -9.33 -8.60
CA ARG A 108 18.58 -10.79 -8.82
C ARG A 108 17.37 -11.28 -9.61
N LEU A 109 16.17 -10.76 -9.35
CA LEU A 109 14.97 -11.10 -10.11
C LEU A 109 15.14 -10.70 -11.59
N ASN A 110 15.63 -9.50 -11.85
CA ASN A 110 15.91 -9.01 -13.20
C ASN A 110 16.95 -9.91 -13.91
N GLU A 111 18.05 -10.25 -13.23
CA GLU A 111 19.06 -11.18 -13.75
C GLU A 111 18.48 -12.58 -14.01
N LEU A 112 17.64 -13.11 -13.12
CA LEU A 112 17.01 -14.43 -13.28
C LEU A 112 16.01 -14.45 -14.44
N ILE A 113 15.22 -13.39 -14.60
CA ILE A 113 14.28 -13.22 -15.71
C ILE A 113 15.04 -13.07 -17.04
N ASN A 114 16.21 -12.43 -17.04
CA ASN A 114 17.04 -12.34 -18.23
C ASN A 114 17.76 -13.66 -18.54
N ARG A 115 18.16 -14.43 -17.52
CA ARG A 115 18.82 -15.74 -17.70
C ARG A 115 17.87 -16.89 -18.04
N HIS A 116 16.63 -16.88 -17.54
CA HIS A 116 15.65 -17.97 -17.69
C HIS A 116 14.39 -17.59 -18.48
N GLY A 117 14.21 -16.31 -18.81
CA GLY A 117 12.95 -15.81 -19.36
C GLY A 117 12.86 -15.84 -20.88
N SER A 118 12.70 -17.03 -21.45
CA SER A 118 11.85 -17.25 -22.63
C SER A 118 11.56 -18.75 -22.79
N GLY A 119 11.21 -19.43 -21.71
CA GLY A 119 10.55 -20.72 -21.85
C GLY A 119 9.14 -20.47 -22.38
N ASN A 120 8.79 -21.03 -23.54
CA ASN A 120 7.49 -20.94 -24.24
C ASN A 120 6.25 -21.34 -23.39
N TRP A 121 6.43 -21.67 -22.12
CA TRP A 121 5.36 -22.09 -21.20
C TRP A 121 4.48 -20.93 -20.73
N ALA A 122 4.98 -19.69 -20.79
CA ALA A 122 4.24 -18.50 -20.33
C ALA A 122 3.66 -17.64 -21.47
N GLU A 123 4.11 -17.84 -22.71
CA GLU A 123 3.68 -17.08 -23.90
C GLU A 123 2.16 -17.04 -24.12
N PRO A 124 1.42 -18.17 -24.08
CA PRO A 124 -0.04 -18.12 -24.29
C PRO A 124 -0.79 -17.41 -23.14
N LEU A 125 -0.29 -17.51 -21.91
CA LEU A 125 -0.84 -16.78 -20.76
C LEU A 125 -0.53 -15.28 -20.82
N ILE A 126 0.63 -14.93 -21.37
CA ILE A 126 1.10 -13.56 -21.51
C ILE A 126 0.36 -12.84 -22.65
N GLU A 127 0.07 -13.51 -23.78
CA GLU A 127 -0.69 -12.90 -24.87
C GLU A 127 -2.12 -12.56 -24.46
N GLU A 128 -2.77 -13.40 -23.65
CA GLU A 128 -4.16 -13.19 -23.24
C GLU A 128 -4.31 -12.36 -21.95
N ALA A 129 -3.49 -12.63 -20.92
CA ALA A 129 -3.59 -11.98 -19.61
C ALA A 129 -2.48 -10.97 -19.32
N GLY A 130 -1.46 -10.87 -20.18
CA GLY A 130 -0.29 -10.02 -19.96
C GLY A 130 -0.62 -8.55 -19.71
N PRO A 131 -1.40 -7.87 -20.59
CA PRO A 131 -1.77 -6.48 -20.37
C PRO A 131 -2.53 -6.26 -19.05
N LEU A 132 -3.45 -7.17 -18.70
CA LEU A 132 -4.21 -7.12 -17.45
C LEU A 132 -3.30 -7.30 -16.23
N LEU A 133 -2.38 -8.26 -16.27
CA LEU A 133 -1.43 -8.51 -15.18
C LEU A 133 -0.45 -7.36 -15.00
N GLN A 134 0.11 -6.84 -16.09
CA GLN A 134 0.95 -5.64 -16.09
C GLN A 134 0.21 -4.47 -15.43
N MET A 135 -1.06 -4.31 -15.78
CA MET A 135 -1.93 -3.26 -15.28
C MET A 135 -2.22 -3.41 -13.78
N GLN A 136 -2.46 -4.62 -13.27
CA GLN A 136 -2.66 -4.87 -11.83
C GLN A 136 -1.37 -4.73 -11.02
N LEU A 137 -0.22 -5.16 -11.58
CA LEU A 137 1.08 -5.00 -10.95
C LEU A 137 1.44 -3.53 -10.77
N SER A 138 1.14 -2.68 -11.75
CA SER A 138 1.30 -1.23 -11.62
C SER A 138 0.46 -0.67 -10.46
N ASP A 139 -0.82 -1.02 -10.38
CA ASP A 139 -1.71 -0.53 -9.31
C ASP A 139 -1.23 -0.96 -7.92
N LEU A 140 -0.74 -2.20 -7.79
CA LEU A 140 -0.22 -2.72 -6.53
C LEU A 140 1.07 -2.03 -6.13
N ALA A 141 1.99 -1.82 -7.08
CA ALA A 141 3.23 -1.08 -6.84
C ALA A 141 2.91 0.35 -6.38
N ASP A 142 2.02 1.05 -7.09
CA ASP A 142 1.59 2.40 -6.73
C ASP A 142 0.95 2.44 -5.34
N PHE A 143 0.08 1.47 -5.00
CA PHE A 143 -0.53 1.39 -3.68
C PHE A 143 0.49 1.17 -2.55
N LEU A 144 1.47 0.28 -2.76
CA LEU A 144 2.50 0.03 -1.76
C LEU A 144 3.43 1.24 -1.58
N GLU A 145 3.76 1.95 -2.67
CA GLU A 145 4.50 3.21 -2.60
C GLU A 145 3.73 4.27 -1.83
N ILE A 146 2.42 4.41 -2.05
CA ILE A 146 1.55 5.33 -1.29
C ILE A 146 1.59 5.00 0.21
N LEU A 147 1.51 3.73 0.58
CA LEU A 147 1.58 3.30 1.99
C LEU A 147 2.93 3.63 2.62
N SER A 148 4.03 3.36 1.91
CA SER A 148 5.38 3.71 2.37
C SER A 148 5.52 5.22 2.52
N ASN A 149 5.09 5.98 1.52
CA ASN A 149 5.20 7.44 1.50
C ASN A 149 4.35 8.12 2.59
N PHE A 150 3.19 7.54 2.90
CA PHE A 150 2.37 7.94 4.03
C PHE A 150 3.09 7.71 5.36
N TYR A 151 3.67 6.52 5.53
CA TYR A 151 4.42 6.15 6.72
C TYR A 151 5.67 7.02 6.92
N ASP A 152 6.44 7.23 5.86
CA ASP A 152 7.68 8.04 5.82
C ASP A 152 7.42 9.54 5.90
N TRP A 153 6.16 9.97 5.83
CA TRP A 153 5.77 11.38 5.87
C TRP A 153 6.43 12.20 4.74
N LYS A 154 6.48 11.67 3.50
CA LYS A 154 7.16 12.35 2.37
C LYS A 154 6.50 13.68 1.97
N ASP A 155 5.17 13.73 1.91
CA ASP A 155 4.41 14.96 1.66
C ASP A 155 3.62 15.36 2.92
N PRO A 156 4.12 16.34 3.72
CA PRO A 156 3.47 16.70 4.98
C PRO A 156 2.03 17.19 4.82
N TYR A 157 1.71 17.88 3.72
CA TYR A 157 0.39 18.47 3.55
C TYR A 157 -0.67 17.40 3.29
N ARG A 158 -0.36 16.44 2.40
CA ARG A 158 -1.27 15.32 2.09
C ARG A 158 -1.32 14.29 3.22
N THR A 159 -0.21 14.04 3.91
CA THR A 159 -0.18 13.17 5.09
C THR A 159 -1.05 13.75 6.22
N TRP A 160 -0.97 15.06 6.49
CA TRP A 160 -1.87 15.70 7.46
C TRP A 160 -3.35 15.62 7.07
N SER A 161 -3.66 15.82 5.78
CA SER A 161 -5.03 15.71 5.28
C SER A 161 -5.58 14.28 5.45
N THR A 162 -4.75 13.26 5.19
CA THR A 162 -5.10 11.85 5.40
C THR A 162 -5.31 11.52 6.88
N LEU A 163 -4.44 12.03 7.76
CA LEU A 163 -4.61 11.86 9.21
C LEU A 163 -5.86 12.57 9.74
N PHE A 164 -6.18 13.74 9.20
CA PHE A 164 -7.42 14.45 9.53
C PHE A 164 -8.64 13.63 9.10
N TRP A 165 -8.62 13.07 7.88
CA TRP A 165 -9.67 12.17 7.39
C TRP A 165 -9.82 10.94 8.30
N PHE A 166 -8.71 10.31 8.72
CA PHE A 166 -8.74 9.20 9.67
C PHE A 166 -9.30 9.63 11.03
N ALA A 167 -8.95 10.81 11.55
CA ALA A 167 -9.49 11.34 12.80
C ALA A 167 -11.02 11.53 12.72
N CYS A 168 -11.54 12.05 11.60
CA CYS A 168 -12.98 12.10 11.35
C CYS A 168 -13.61 10.70 11.35
N ALA A 169 -13.03 9.75 10.62
CA ALA A 169 -13.52 8.38 10.56
C ALA A 169 -13.50 7.67 11.93
N ILE A 170 -12.46 7.89 12.74
CA ILE A 170 -12.34 7.38 14.11
C ILE A 170 -13.41 8.00 14.99
N THR A 171 -13.63 9.30 14.91
CA THR A 171 -14.67 10.00 15.70
C THR A 171 -16.06 9.45 15.39
N VAL A 172 -16.36 9.26 14.10
CA VAL A 172 -17.59 8.61 13.64
C VAL A 172 -17.68 7.17 14.19
N GLY A 173 -16.60 6.39 14.09
CA GLY A 173 -16.56 5.00 14.57
C GLY A 173 -16.66 4.84 16.10
N ILE A 174 -16.36 5.87 16.88
CA ILE A 174 -16.57 5.88 18.34
C ILE A 174 -18.00 6.28 18.70
N LEU A 175 -18.59 7.22 17.95
CA LEU A 175 -19.92 7.76 18.24
C LEU A 175 -21.07 6.90 17.70
N LEU A 176 -20.82 6.09 16.66
CA LEU A 176 -21.82 5.23 16.03
C LEU A 176 -21.67 3.75 16.47
N PRO A 177 -22.79 3.01 16.54
CA PRO A 177 -22.75 1.56 16.73
C PRO A 177 -21.93 0.86 15.64
N THR A 178 -21.16 -0.16 15.99
CA THR A 178 -20.24 -0.87 15.06
C THR A 178 -20.90 -1.38 13.78
N GLY A 179 -22.19 -1.73 13.83
CA GLY A 179 -22.93 -2.15 12.64
C GLY A 179 -22.89 -1.12 11.50
N TRP A 180 -22.78 0.17 11.82
CA TRP A 180 -22.61 1.23 10.81
C TRP A 180 -21.21 1.24 10.19
N SER A 181 -20.17 1.00 10.97
CA SER A 181 -18.79 0.91 10.47
C SER A 181 -18.67 -0.17 9.40
N TRP A 182 -19.24 -1.35 9.64
CA TRP A 182 -19.24 -2.44 8.65
C TRP A 182 -20.06 -2.12 7.40
N LYS A 183 -21.23 -1.47 7.56
CA LYS A 183 -22.05 -0.99 6.44
C LYS A 183 -21.32 0.05 5.58
N ILE A 184 -20.60 0.98 6.20
CA ILE A 184 -19.84 2.00 5.48
C ILE A 184 -18.71 1.35 4.69
N ILE A 185 -17.94 0.44 5.31
CA ILE A 185 -16.84 -0.27 4.64
C ILE A 185 -17.37 -1.10 3.48
N SER A 186 -18.39 -1.92 3.71
CA SER A 186 -18.99 -2.72 2.65
C SER A 186 -19.56 -1.85 1.53
N MET A 187 -20.13 -0.67 1.84
CA MET A 187 -20.56 0.29 0.82
C MET A 187 -19.38 0.80 -0.01
N PHE A 188 -18.25 1.18 0.59
CA PHE A 188 -17.05 1.57 -0.16
C PHE A 188 -16.52 0.44 -1.05
N VAL A 189 -16.52 -0.80 -0.56
CA VAL A 189 -16.13 -1.98 -1.36
C VAL A 189 -17.09 -2.20 -2.53
N LEU A 190 -18.40 -2.07 -2.31
CA LEU A 190 -19.42 -2.19 -3.35
C LEU A 190 -19.29 -1.07 -4.39
N LEU A 191 -19.10 0.17 -3.96
CA LEU A 191 -18.85 1.31 -4.87
C LEU A 191 -17.56 1.11 -5.66
N ALA A 192 -16.49 0.62 -5.01
CA ALA A 192 -15.24 0.31 -5.69
C ALA A 192 -15.43 -0.79 -6.75
N PHE A 193 -16.20 -1.84 -6.44
CA PHE A 193 -16.42 -2.95 -7.35
C PHE A 193 -17.42 -2.64 -8.48
N PHE A 194 -18.55 -2.00 -8.18
CA PHE A 194 -19.64 -1.78 -9.12
C PHE A 194 -19.59 -0.45 -9.85
N LEU A 195 -18.92 0.57 -9.32
CA LEU A 195 -18.75 1.87 -10.00
C LEU A 195 -17.30 2.04 -10.47
N SER A 196 -16.33 1.92 -9.55
CA SER A 196 -14.96 2.28 -9.86
C SER A 196 -14.31 1.35 -10.90
N ARG A 197 -14.38 0.02 -10.69
CA ARG A 197 -13.80 -0.96 -11.62
C ARG A 197 -14.40 -0.90 -13.03
N PRO A 198 -15.74 -0.82 -13.23
CA PRO A 198 -16.31 -0.73 -14.58
C PRO A 198 -15.96 0.56 -15.30
N ILE A 199 -15.87 1.69 -14.59
CA ILE A 199 -15.45 2.97 -15.18
C ILE A 199 -13.98 2.91 -15.58
N ALA A 200 -13.11 2.41 -14.69
CA ALA A 200 -11.69 2.23 -14.97
C ALA A 200 -11.41 1.26 -16.13
N SER A 201 -12.23 0.21 -16.28
CA SER A 201 -12.08 -0.76 -17.37
C SER A 201 -12.53 -0.21 -18.73
N ARG A 202 -13.60 0.58 -18.78
CA ARG A 202 -14.11 1.16 -20.06
C ARG A 202 -13.40 2.44 -20.46
N HIS A 203 -12.93 3.21 -19.48
CA HIS A 203 -12.21 4.46 -19.69
C HIS A 203 -10.92 4.46 -18.86
N PRO A 204 -9.86 3.79 -19.34
CA PRO A 204 -8.59 3.67 -18.63
C PRO A 204 -7.97 5.02 -18.23
N GLN A 205 -8.21 6.07 -19.02
CA GLN A 205 -7.79 7.45 -18.77
C GLN A 205 -8.26 8.03 -17.42
N TYR A 206 -9.35 7.52 -16.85
CA TYR A 206 -9.89 7.98 -15.56
C TYR A 206 -9.55 7.04 -14.40
N ARG A 207 -8.71 6.03 -14.63
CA ARG A 207 -8.44 4.99 -13.64
C ARG A 207 -7.94 5.53 -12.30
N HIS A 208 -6.95 6.43 -12.31
CA HIS A 208 -6.41 7.04 -11.09
C HIS A 208 -7.43 7.96 -10.40
N VAL A 209 -8.23 8.69 -11.19
CA VAL A 209 -9.30 9.57 -10.67
C VAL A 209 -10.36 8.77 -9.92
N VAL A 210 -10.68 7.57 -10.43
CA VAL A 210 -11.76 6.74 -9.93
C VAL A 210 -11.27 5.69 -8.92
N ASN A 211 -9.95 5.62 -8.67
CA ASN A 211 -9.36 4.66 -7.75
C ASN A 211 -9.75 4.98 -6.30
N ALA A 212 -10.65 4.17 -5.73
CA ALA A 212 -11.13 4.33 -4.36
C ALA A 212 -10.00 4.29 -3.30
N LEU A 213 -8.91 3.56 -3.57
CA LEU A 213 -7.76 3.53 -2.67
C LEU A 213 -7.01 4.86 -2.63
N MET A 214 -6.89 5.55 -3.77
CA MET A 214 -6.28 6.88 -3.82
C MET A 214 -7.10 7.90 -3.03
N TRP A 215 -8.43 7.74 -2.97
CA TRP A 215 -9.29 8.63 -2.19
C TRP A 215 -9.12 8.43 -0.68
N ILE A 216 -8.94 7.19 -0.23
CA ILE A 216 -8.74 6.86 1.19
C ILE A 216 -7.45 7.51 1.73
N PHE A 217 -6.40 7.55 0.92
CA PHE A 217 -5.10 8.13 1.28
C PHE A 217 -4.91 9.56 0.77
N TRP A 218 -6.01 10.28 0.51
CA TRP A 218 -6.02 11.69 0.11
C TRP A 218 -4.99 12.03 -0.99
N GLU A 219 -4.86 11.13 -1.97
CA GLU A 219 -3.93 11.21 -3.10
C GLU A 219 -2.45 11.43 -2.69
N ILE A 220 -1.95 10.82 -1.62
CA ILE A 220 -0.50 10.85 -1.35
C ILE A 220 0.27 10.41 -2.63
N PRO A 221 1.30 11.17 -3.05
CA PRO A 221 1.97 10.92 -4.32
C PRO A 221 2.78 9.63 -4.26
N THR A 222 2.85 8.95 -5.40
CA THR A 222 3.82 7.88 -5.64
C THR A 222 5.24 8.44 -5.75
N ASP A 223 6.25 7.58 -5.72
CA ASP A 223 7.64 8.04 -5.81
C ASP A 223 7.95 8.72 -7.14
N ALA A 224 7.33 8.22 -8.22
CA ALA A 224 7.42 8.83 -9.54
C ALA A 224 6.80 10.24 -9.54
N GLU A 225 5.57 10.40 -9.06
CA GLU A 225 4.90 11.70 -9.01
C GLU A 225 5.62 12.70 -8.14
N TRP A 226 6.11 12.27 -6.98
CA TRP A 226 6.90 13.10 -6.08
C TRP A 226 8.16 13.59 -6.77
N SER A 227 8.91 12.70 -7.44
CA SER A 227 10.15 13.08 -8.15
C SER A 227 9.88 14.12 -9.26
N PHE A 228 8.81 13.96 -10.05
CA PHE A 228 8.41 14.94 -11.06
C PHE A 228 7.98 16.28 -10.45
N SER A 229 7.25 16.25 -9.33
CA SER A 229 6.84 17.47 -8.62
C SER A 229 8.04 18.23 -8.07
N TYR A 230 9.03 17.52 -7.51
CA TYR A 230 10.26 18.07 -7.00
C TYR A 230 11.09 18.71 -8.13
N LEU A 231 11.26 18.01 -9.26
CA LEU A 231 11.97 18.52 -10.44
C LEU A 231 11.28 19.74 -11.06
N ARG A 232 9.94 19.84 -11.01
CA ARG A 232 9.19 20.99 -11.50
C ARG A 232 9.27 22.20 -10.56
N SER A 233 9.46 21.95 -9.27
CA SER A 233 9.57 23.00 -8.24
C SER A 233 10.96 23.62 -8.12
N LYS A 234 11.93 23.13 -8.88
CA LYS A 234 13.33 23.54 -8.89
C LYS A 234 13.67 24.26 -10.19
#